data_AF-A0A6M5YSN8-F1
#
_entry.id   AF-A0A6M5YSN8-F1
#
_cell.length_a   1.000
_cell.length_b   1.000
_cell.length_c   1.000
_cell.angle_alpha   90.00
_cell.angle_beta   90.00
_cell.angle_gamma   90.00
#
_symmetry.space_group_name_H-M   'P 1'
#
loop_
_entity.id
_entity.type
_entity.pdbx_description
1 polymer ?
#
loop_
_entity_poly.entity_id
_entity_poly.type
_entity_poly.pdbx_seq_one_letter_code
_entity_poly.pdbx_strand_id
1 'polypeptide(L)'
;MLAASAVWGATASAKEESGFGGEQIAGFAINTAIQAGDAVEAQEDERRAQAELVRDIFGNPFRPVIFLPLWPTDTVVSLAKQMYDSREFSALPILADALQDAGCDSDDVLTHCRAPGTHVRGCWVVDQVLGKE
;
A
#
# COMPACT_ATOMS: atom_id res chain seq x y z
N MET A 1 5.47 25.38 -4.41
CA MET A 1 6.77 25.98 -4.78
C MET A 1 7.66 25.04 -5.60
N LEU A 2 7.58 23.71 -5.45
CA LEU A 2 8.41 22.76 -6.22
C LEU A 2 8.04 22.65 -7.71
N ALA A 3 6.74 22.63 -8.06
CA ALA A 3 6.30 22.51 -9.46
C ALA A 3 6.72 23.69 -10.36
N ALA A 4 6.75 24.91 -9.81
CA ALA A 4 7.15 26.11 -10.56
C ALA A 4 8.65 26.10 -10.95
N SER A 5 9.51 25.45 -10.15
CA SER A 5 10.94 25.38 -10.42
C SER A 5 11.30 24.37 -11.50
N ALA A 6 10.56 23.26 -11.61
CA ALA A 6 10.76 22.25 -12.65
C ALA A 6 10.36 22.77 -14.04
N VAL A 7 9.28 23.56 -14.11
CA VAL A 7 8.83 24.19 -15.36
C VAL A 7 9.81 25.26 -15.85
N TRP A 8 10.43 26.04 -14.95
CA TRP A 8 11.44 27.03 -15.34
C TRP A 8 12.71 26.37 -15.91
N GLY A 9 13.15 25.23 -15.36
CA GLY A 9 14.31 24.49 -15.86
C GLY A 9 14.09 23.86 -17.25
N ALA A 10 12.93 23.23 -17.47
CA ALA A 10 12.61 22.61 -18.76
C ALA A 10 12.38 23.62 -19.89
N THR A 11 11.75 24.77 -19.59
CA THR A 11 11.52 25.81 -20.60
C THR A 11 12.76 26.66 -20.91
N ALA A 12 13.70 26.80 -19.97
CA ALA A 12 14.98 27.47 -20.20
C ALA A 12 15.88 26.65 -21.14
N SER A 13 15.97 25.33 -20.94
CA SER A 13 16.79 24.44 -21.78
C SER A 13 16.28 24.36 -23.22
N ALA A 14 14.96 24.45 -23.44
CA ALA A 14 14.36 24.43 -24.79
C ALA A 14 14.61 25.73 -25.60
N LYS A 15 14.84 26.86 -24.92
CA LYS A 15 15.14 28.15 -25.58
C LYS A 15 16.57 28.26 -26.09
N GLU A 16 17.52 27.51 -25.53
CA GLU A 16 18.92 27.58 -25.94
C GLU A 16 19.23 26.71 -27.18
N GLU A 17 18.41 25.72 -27.51
CA GLU A 17 18.75 24.73 -28.55
C GLU A 17 17.95 24.79 -29.87
N SER A 18 16.90 25.62 -30.04
CA SER A 18 16.06 25.49 -31.24
C SER A 18 15.47 26.76 -31.84
N GLY A 19 15.59 26.87 -33.17
CA GLY A 19 14.75 27.73 -34.02
C GLY A 19 13.30 27.24 -34.08
N PHE A 20 12.64 27.15 -32.92
CA PHE A 20 11.25 26.74 -32.78
C PHE A 20 10.31 27.96 -32.91
N GLY A 21 9.24 27.83 -33.70
CA GLY A 21 8.22 28.86 -33.84
C GLY A 21 7.43 29.04 -32.55
N GLY A 22 7.07 30.28 -32.18
CA GLY A 22 6.46 30.62 -30.88
C GLY A 22 5.20 29.81 -30.50
N GLU A 23 4.47 29.29 -31.48
CA GLU A 23 3.30 28.42 -31.29
C GLU A 23 3.68 27.03 -30.75
N GLN A 24 4.85 26.52 -31.15
CA GLN A 24 5.36 25.22 -30.74
C GLN A 24 5.92 25.24 -29.30
N ILE A 25 6.41 26.41 -28.85
CA ILE A 25 6.90 26.62 -27.48
C ILE A 25 5.74 26.51 -26.47
N ALA A 26 4.56 27.05 -26.80
CA ALA A 26 3.38 26.96 -25.95
C ALA A 26 2.88 25.51 -25.79
N GLY A 27 2.85 24.75 -26.89
CA GLY A 27 2.49 23.33 -26.87
C GLY A 27 3.45 22.47 -26.04
N PHE A 28 4.76 22.71 -26.16
CA PHE A 28 5.77 22.03 -25.35
C PHE A 28 5.59 22.32 -23.85
N ALA A 29 5.41 23.60 -23.48
CA ALA A 29 5.20 23.99 -22.09
C ALA A 29 3.94 23.37 -21.47
N ILE A 30 2.84 23.29 -22.23
CA ILE A 30 1.61 22.62 -21.79
C ILE A 30 1.85 21.12 -21.57
N ASN A 31 2.49 20.44 -22.53
CA ASN A 31 2.74 19.00 -22.41
C ASN A 31 3.68 18.67 -21.23
N THR A 32 4.72 19.48 -20.99
CA THR A 32 5.61 19.30 -19.83
C THR A 32 4.87 19.51 -18.51
N ALA A 33 3.96 20.48 -18.42
CA ALA A 33 3.18 20.71 -17.21
C ALA A 33 2.22 19.54 -16.93
N ILE A 34 1.60 18.98 -17.96
CA ILE A 34 0.75 17.77 -17.84
C ILE A 34 1.59 16.58 -17.36
N GLN A 35 2.71 16.28 -18.01
CA GLN A 35 3.59 15.18 -17.63
C GLN A 35 4.13 15.31 -16.20
N ALA A 36 4.43 16.54 -15.76
CA ALA A 36 4.85 16.79 -14.39
C ALA A 36 3.72 16.55 -13.38
N GLY A 37 2.46 16.84 -13.74
CA GLY A 37 1.29 16.51 -12.92
C GLY A 37 1.10 15.00 -12.78
N ASP A 38 1.10 14.28 -13.89
CA ASP A 38 0.94 12.82 -13.92
C ASP A 38 2.06 12.12 -13.12
N ALA A 39 3.29 12.62 -13.22
CA ALA A 39 4.43 12.06 -12.48
C ALA A 39 4.32 12.25 -10.96
N VAL A 40 3.74 13.37 -10.50
CA VAL A 40 3.51 13.63 -9.07
C VAL A 40 2.42 12.70 -8.52
N GLU A 41 1.30 12.57 -9.24
CA GLU A 41 0.21 11.66 -8.86
C GLU A 41 0.67 10.20 -8.79
N ALA A 42 1.43 9.74 -9.80
CA ALA A 42 2.02 8.40 -9.80
C ALA A 42 2.97 8.18 -8.61
N GLN A 43 3.73 9.20 -8.21
CA GLN A 43 4.59 9.12 -7.03
C GLN A 43 3.79 9.03 -5.73
N GLU A 44 2.68 9.77 -5.62
CA GLU A 44 1.79 9.68 -4.45
C GLU A 44 1.07 8.34 -4.34
N ASP A 45 0.63 7.77 -5.47
CA ASP A 45 0.00 6.46 -5.51
C ASP A 45 0.98 5.34 -5.12
N GLU A 46 2.22 5.38 -5.63
CA GLU A 46 3.28 4.45 -5.23
C GLU A 46 3.56 4.55 -3.72
N ARG A 47 3.66 5.78 -3.18
CA ARG A 47 3.88 5.97 -1.74
C ARG A 47 2.71 5.43 -0.91
N ARG A 48 1.48 5.52 -1.41
CA ARG A 48 0.30 4.95 -0.77
C ARG A 48 0.37 3.42 -0.76
N ALA A 49 0.66 2.80 -1.91
CA ALA A 49 0.80 1.36 -2.05
C ALA A 49 1.94 0.80 -1.16
N GLN A 50 3.10 1.46 -1.15
CA GLN A 50 4.21 1.10 -0.26
C GLN A 50 3.82 1.20 1.22
N ALA A 51 3.11 2.26 1.61
CA ALA A 51 2.66 2.42 2.99
C ALA A 51 1.62 1.37 3.39
N GLU A 52 0.77 0.92 2.47
CA GLU A 52 -0.16 -0.20 2.69
C GLU A 52 0.61 -1.51 2.92
N LEU A 53 1.58 -1.83 2.07
CA LEU A 53 2.42 -3.03 2.21
C LEU A 53 3.20 -3.04 3.53
N VAL A 54 3.78 -1.90 3.94
CA VAL A 54 4.51 -1.80 5.21
C VAL A 54 3.58 -2.05 6.41
N ARG A 55 2.35 -1.53 6.37
CA ARG A 55 1.36 -1.77 7.44
C ARG A 55 0.82 -3.19 7.42
N ASP A 56 0.75 -3.83 6.26
CA ASP A 56 0.37 -5.24 6.15
C ASP A 56 1.44 -6.17 6.72
N ILE A 57 2.72 -5.89 6.45
CA ILE A 57 3.80 -6.78 6.91
C ILE A 57 4.12 -6.59 8.39
N PHE A 58 4.18 -5.33 8.87
CA PHE A 58 4.67 -5.04 10.22
C PHE A 58 3.57 -4.63 11.20
N GLY A 59 2.33 -4.43 10.73
CA GLY A 59 1.28 -3.86 11.55
C GLY A 59 1.62 -2.45 12.04
N ASN A 60 1.22 -2.14 13.28
CA ASN A 60 1.58 -0.91 13.96
C ASN A 60 2.81 -1.12 14.87
N PRO A 61 4.01 -0.64 14.50
CA PRO A 61 5.22 -0.85 15.31
C PRO A 61 5.17 -0.13 16.67
N PHE A 62 4.27 0.84 16.85
CA PHE A 62 4.08 1.57 18.11
C PHE A 62 2.98 1.00 18.99
N ARG A 63 2.23 0.00 18.49
CA ARG A 63 1.21 -0.74 19.24
C ARG A 63 1.32 -2.23 18.89
N PRO A 64 2.31 -2.94 19.46
CA PRO A 64 2.45 -4.37 19.24
C PRO A 64 1.24 -5.11 19.82
N VAL A 65 0.58 -5.91 18.98
CA VAL A 65 -0.52 -6.77 19.41
C VAL A 65 0.07 -8.06 19.97
N ILE A 66 -0.24 -8.36 21.23
CA ILE A 66 0.11 -9.65 21.84
C ILE A 66 -0.92 -10.68 21.35
N PHE A 67 -0.50 -11.57 20.45
CA PHE A 67 -1.34 -12.68 20.02
C PHE A 67 -1.43 -13.70 21.17
N LEU A 68 -2.62 -13.86 21.75
CA LEU A 68 -2.79 -14.81 22.84
C LEU A 68 -2.84 -16.25 22.29
N PRO A 69 -2.18 -17.21 22.96
CA PRO A 69 -2.15 -18.60 22.50
C PRO A 69 -3.50 -19.33 22.54
N LEU A 70 -4.58 -18.66 22.98
CA LEU A 70 -5.93 -19.23 23.02
C LEU A 70 -6.75 -19.00 21.73
N TRP A 71 -6.33 -18.11 20.83
CA TRP A 71 -7.11 -17.77 19.63
C TRP A 71 -7.00 -18.72 18.43
N PRO A 72 -5.86 -19.39 18.15
CA PRO A 72 -5.77 -20.24 16.96
C PRO A 72 -6.49 -21.57 17.18
N THR A 73 -7.76 -21.62 16.78
CA THR A 73 -8.49 -22.88 16.58
C THR A 73 -8.01 -23.57 15.29
N ASP A 74 -8.28 -24.87 15.13
CA ASP A 74 -7.94 -25.61 13.91
C ASP A 74 -8.47 -24.93 12.64
N THR A 75 -9.67 -24.33 12.72
CA THR A 75 -10.28 -23.57 11.62
C THR A 75 -9.46 -22.33 11.26
N VAL A 76 -9.09 -21.52 12.25
CA VAL A 76 -8.28 -20.30 12.07
C VAL A 76 -6.92 -20.65 11.43
N VAL A 77 -6.27 -21.69 11.93
CA VAL A 77 -4.96 -22.15 11.41
C VAL A 77 -5.11 -22.69 9.98
N SER A 78 -6.18 -23.43 9.68
CA SER A 78 -6.43 -23.97 8.34
C SER A 78 -6.62 -22.86 7.30
N LEU A 79 -7.44 -21.85 7.63
CA LEU A 79 -7.66 -20.68 6.78
C LEU A 79 -6.37 -19.90 6.54
N ALA A 80 -5.61 -19.63 7.59
CA ALA A 80 -4.32 -18.93 7.49
C ALA A 80 -3.31 -19.70 6.62
N LYS A 81 -3.22 -21.03 6.76
CA LYS A 81 -2.35 -21.87 5.91
C LYS A 81 -2.77 -21.81 4.44
N GLN A 82 -4.06 -21.93 4.17
CA GLN A 82 -4.59 -21.87 2.81
C GLN A 82 -4.24 -20.54 2.13
N MET A 83 -4.44 -19.41 2.82
CA MET A 83 -4.08 -18.08 2.31
C MET A 83 -2.57 -17.98 2.06
N TYR A 84 -1.77 -18.46 3.00
CA TYR A 84 -0.31 -18.41 2.92
C TYR A 84 0.25 -19.20 1.73
N ASP A 85 -0.28 -20.40 1.50
CA ASP A 85 0.18 -21.30 0.44
C ASP A 85 -0.32 -20.86 -0.94
N SER A 86 -1.58 -20.42 -1.04
CA SER A 86 -2.17 -19.96 -2.29
C SER A 86 -1.78 -18.53 -2.67
N ARG A 87 -1.30 -17.73 -1.71
CA ARG A 87 -1.07 -16.29 -1.82
C ARG A 87 -2.33 -15.49 -2.16
N GLU A 88 -3.50 -16.05 -1.81
CA GLU A 88 -4.80 -15.43 -2.01
C GLU A 88 -5.36 -14.99 -0.65
N PHE A 89 -5.48 -13.68 -0.47
CA PHE A 89 -5.83 -13.06 0.82
C PHE A 89 -7.21 -12.37 0.80
N SER A 90 -7.98 -12.48 -0.30
CA SER A 90 -9.35 -11.92 -0.37
C SER A 90 -10.31 -12.47 0.68
N ALA A 91 -10.02 -13.64 1.24
CA ALA A 91 -10.81 -14.26 2.31
C ALA A 91 -10.39 -13.81 3.73
N LEU A 92 -9.53 -12.81 3.89
CA LEU A 92 -9.14 -12.28 5.22
C LEU A 92 -10.33 -11.82 6.10
N PRO A 93 -11.41 -11.23 5.56
CA PRO A 93 -12.60 -10.96 6.36
C PRO A 93 -13.20 -12.23 7.00
N ILE A 94 -13.12 -13.38 6.33
CA ILE A 94 -13.57 -14.68 6.86
C ILE A 94 -12.63 -15.14 7.99
N LEU A 95 -11.32 -14.89 7.87
CA LEU A 95 -10.38 -15.13 8.97
C LEU A 95 -10.69 -14.24 10.18
N ALA A 96 -11.09 -12.98 9.95
CA ALA A 96 -11.49 -12.06 11.03
C ALA A 96 -12.68 -12.61 11.83
N ASP A 97 -13.69 -13.12 11.14
CA ASP A 97 -14.88 -13.70 11.77
C ASP A 97 -14.52 -14.98 12.53
N ALA A 98 -13.69 -15.85 11.95
CA ALA A 98 -13.19 -17.05 12.63
C ALA A 98 -12.34 -16.72 13.88
N LEU A 99 -11.53 -15.67 13.84
CA LEU A 99 -10.78 -15.17 14.98
C LEU A 99 -11.71 -14.63 16.07
N GLN A 100 -12.73 -13.86 15.68
CA GLN A 100 -13.72 -13.33 16.61
C GLN A 100 -14.52 -14.45 17.30
N ASP A 101 -14.94 -15.48 16.56
CA ASP A 101 -15.61 -16.67 17.08
C ASP A 101 -14.70 -17.48 18.03
N ALA A 102 -13.38 -17.45 17.79
CA ALA A 102 -12.37 -18.03 18.68
C ALA A 102 -12.06 -17.17 19.92
N GLY A 103 -12.72 -16.02 20.09
CA GLY A 103 -12.57 -15.14 21.24
C GLY A 103 -11.50 -14.05 21.09
N CYS A 104 -11.07 -13.73 19.85
CA CYS A 104 -10.25 -12.55 19.59
C CYS A 104 -11.10 -11.28 19.75
N ASP A 105 -10.75 -10.44 20.71
CA ASP A 105 -11.37 -9.14 21.00
C ASP A 105 -10.46 -7.95 20.62
N SER A 106 -9.32 -8.23 19.99
CA SER A 106 -8.39 -7.18 19.52
C SER A 106 -8.97 -6.41 18.33
N ASP A 107 -9.38 -5.17 18.57
CA ASP A 107 -9.86 -4.25 17.53
C ASP A 107 -8.83 -4.04 16.41
N ASP A 108 -7.54 -4.02 16.74
CA ASP A 108 -6.46 -3.85 15.76
C ASP A 108 -6.38 -5.04 14.79
N VAL A 109 -6.50 -6.28 15.30
CA VAL A 109 -6.52 -7.51 14.47
C VAL A 109 -7.76 -7.54 13.59
N LEU A 110 -8.93 -7.34 14.19
CA LEU A 110 -10.21 -7.46 13.47
C LEU A 110 -10.37 -6.35 12.44
N THR A 111 -9.95 -5.12 12.76
CA THR A 111 -9.98 -3.99 11.81
C THR A 111 -9.00 -4.21 10.68
N HIS A 112 -7.80 -4.74 10.95
CA HIS A 112 -6.82 -5.03 9.90
C HIS A 112 -7.34 -6.07 8.90
N CYS A 113 -7.87 -7.21 9.38
CA CYS A 113 -8.40 -8.25 8.49
C CYS A 113 -9.63 -7.82 7.68
N ARG A 114 -10.40 -6.85 8.19
CA ARG A 114 -11.58 -6.29 7.51
C ARG A 114 -11.27 -5.06 6.67
N ALA A 115 -10.06 -4.50 6.80
CA ALA A 115 -9.67 -3.32 6.06
C ALA A 115 -9.63 -3.65 4.55
N PRO A 116 -10.15 -2.76 3.69
CA PRO A 116 -9.90 -2.88 2.27
C PRO A 116 -8.41 -2.62 2.02
N GLY A 117 -7.76 -3.49 1.24
CA GLY A 117 -6.34 -3.34 0.95
C GLY A 117 -5.73 -4.58 0.33
N THR A 118 -4.53 -4.42 -0.21
CA THR A 118 -3.75 -5.55 -0.71
C THR A 118 -3.01 -6.17 0.46
N HIS A 119 -3.38 -7.40 0.79
CA HIS A 119 -2.64 -8.22 1.74
C HIS A 119 -1.68 -9.14 0.98
N VAL A 120 -0.51 -9.36 1.56
CA VAL A 120 0.55 -10.17 0.97
C VAL A 120 1.03 -11.24 1.94
N ARG A 121 1.85 -12.16 1.42
CA ARG A 121 2.57 -13.10 2.27
C ARG A 121 3.53 -12.31 3.16
N GLY A 122 3.37 -12.46 4.47
CA GLY A 122 3.98 -11.57 5.47
C GLY A 122 2.95 -10.76 6.25
N CYS A 123 1.66 -10.82 5.89
CA CYS A 123 0.58 -10.22 6.69
C CYS A 123 0.73 -10.60 8.16
N TRP A 124 0.92 -9.60 9.02
CA TRP A 124 1.27 -9.82 10.43
C TRP A 124 0.24 -10.67 11.16
N VAL A 125 -1.06 -10.56 10.84
CA VAL A 125 -2.09 -11.42 11.47
C VAL A 125 -1.90 -12.88 11.08
N VAL A 126 -1.68 -13.15 9.80
CA VAL A 126 -1.51 -14.51 9.28
C VAL A 126 -0.23 -15.13 9.82
N ASP A 127 0.86 -14.38 9.84
CA ASP A 127 2.16 -14.86 10.34
C ASP A 127 2.11 -15.15 11.85
N GLN A 128 1.41 -14.32 12.62
CA GLN A 128 1.17 -14.58 14.05
C GLN A 128 0.31 -15.84 14.29
N VAL A 129 -0.76 -16.04 13.50
CA VAL A 129 -1.57 -17.27 13.56
C VAL A 129 -0.74 -18.52 13.24
N LEU A 130 0.22 -18.41 12.33
CA LEU A 130 1.08 -19.52 11.91
C LEU A 130 2.36 -19.67 12.75
N GLY A 131 2.59 -18.80 13.74
CA GLY A 131 3.79 -18.81 14.58
C GLY A 131 5.08 -18.58 13.79
N LYS A 132 5.03 -17.68 12.80
CA LYS A 132 6.17 -17.35 11.92
C LYS A 132 6.99 -16.15 12.41
N GLU A 133 6.55 -15.48 13.47
CA GLU A 133 7.23 -14.39 14.20
C GLU A 133 7.33 -14.67 15.69
#